data_AF-A0A0S8JKR0-F1
#
_entry.id   AF-A0A0S8JKR0-F1
#
_cell.length_a   1.000
_cell.length_b   1.000
_cell.length_c   1.000
_cell.angle_alpha   90.00
_cell.angle_beta   90.00
_cell.angle_gamma   90.00
#
_symmetry.space_group_name_H-M   'P 1'
#
loop_
_entity.id
_entity.type
_entity.pdbx_description
1 polymer ?
#
loop_
_entity_poly.entity_id
_entity_poly.type
_entity_poly.pdbx_seq_one_letter_code
_entity_poly.pdbx_strand_id
1 'polypeptide(L)'
;GKSGGCEASQTEAISRLVSLALRSGVKPESIIKQLRGIRCPRPYWRNGHAILSCPDAIGRALVRYESERGQPVSVPPEPGRQYERCARCGGVLEYVEGCEVCRGCGYSRCE
;
A
#
# COMPACT_ATOMS: atom_id res chain seq x y z
N GLY A 1 -15.14 5.04 -23.08
CA GLY A 1 -14.32 4.06 -22.34
C GLY A 1 -13.18 4.80 -21.70
N LYS A 2 -12.93 4.62 -20.40
CA LYS A 2 -11.86 5.33 -19.69
C LYS A 2 -10.58 4.53 -19.84
N SER A 3 -9.66 5.04 -20.66
CA SER A 3 -8.32 4.50 -20.90
C SER A 3 -7.42 4.72 -19.68
N GLY A 4 -7.81 4.17 -18.53
CA GLY A 4 -6.94 4.09 -17.37
C GLY A 4 -6.10 2.82 -17.46
N GLY A 5 -4.80 2.90 -17.20
CA GLY A 5 -3.94 1.71 -17.12
C GLY A 5 -4.46 0.68 -16.11
N CYS A 6 -3.83 -0.50 -16.07
CA CYS A 6 -4.23 -1.62 -15.21
C CYS A 6 -4.47 -1.18 -13.74
N GLU A 7 -3.65 -0.28 -13.22
CA GLU A 7 -3.81 0.26 -11.86
C GLU A 7 -5.11 1.06 -11.67
N ALA A 8 -5.48 1.89 -12.63
CA ALA A 8 -6.69 2.70 -12.58
C ALA A 8 -7.95 1.83 -12.72
N SER A 9 -7.95 0.85 -13.63
CA SER A 9 -9.08 -0.08 -13.79
C SER A 9 -9.27 -0.96 -12.55
N GLN A 10 -8.18 -1.47 -11.97
CA GLN A 10 -8.24 -2.25 -10.74
C GLN A 10 -8.69 -1.39 -9.55
N THR A 11 -8.20 -0.16 -9.42
CA THR A 11 -8.63 0.77 -8.36
C THR A 11 -10.12 1.09 -8.48
N GLU A 12 -10.63 1.32 -9.69
CA GLU A 12 -12.06 1.54 -9.92
C GLU A 12 -12.90 0.31 -9.53
N ALA A 13 -12.47 -0.89 -9.97
CA ALA A 13 -13.16 -2.13 -9.65
C ALA A 13 -13.23 -2.37 -8.12
N ILE A 14 -12.09 -2.24 -7.42
CA ILE A 14 -12.02 -2.41 -5.97
C ILE A 14 -12.89 -1.37 -5.26
N SER A 15 -12.83 -0.10 -5.67
CA SER A 15 -13.63 0.97 -5.05
C SER A 15 -15.14 0.73 -5.19
N ARG A 16 -15.58 0.20 -6.34
CA ARG A 16 -16.98 -0.18 -6.57
C ARG A 16 -17.40 -1.34 -5.66
N LEU A 17 -16.56 -2.36 -5.52
CA LEU A 17 -16.81 -3.50 -4.64
C LEU A 17 -16.85 -3.09 -3.17
N VAL A 18 -15.92 -2.24 -2.72
CA VAL A 18 -15.91 -1.69 -1.35
C VAL A 18 -17.18 -0.87 -1.10
N SER A 19 -17.57 -0.03 -2.05
CA SER A 19 -18.81 0.76 -1.94
C SER A 19 -20.05 -0.12 -1.85
N LEU A 20 -20.09 -1.21 -2.60
CA LEU A 20 -21.18 -2.19 -2.53
C LEU A 20 -21.19 -2.89 -1.16
N ALA A 21 -20.04 -3.39 -0.70
CA ALA A 21 -19.90 -4.08 0.58
C ALA A 21 -20.35 -3.23 1.77
N LEU A 22 -19.94 -1.95 1.79
CA LEU A 22 -20.37 -1.00 2.83
C LEU A 22 -21.90 -0.78 2.81
N ARG A 23 -22.49 -0.63 1.62
CA ARG A 23 -23.97 -0.52 1.50
C ARG A 23 -24.70 -1.80 1.87
N SER A 24 -24.06 -2.95 1.75
CA SER A 24 -24.58 -4.25 2.19
C SER A 24 -24.40 -4.51 3.70
N GLY A 25 -23.92 -3.53 4.47
CA GLY A 25 -23.79 -3.64 5.93
C GLY A 25 -22.53 -4.37 6.40
N VAL A 26 -21.54 -4.58 5.51
CA VAL A 26 -20.24 -5.12 5.92
C VAL A 26 -19.52 -4.07 6.76
N LYS A 27 -19.07 -4.49 7.95
CA LYS A 27 -18.31 -3.65 8.88
C LYS A 27 -17.02 -3.11 8.23
N PRO A 28 -16.73 -1.79 8.30
CA PRO A 28 -15.53 -1.20 7.72
C PRO A 28 -14.23 -1.88 8.17
N GLU A 29 -14.15 -2.33 9.42
CA GLU A 29 -12.97 -2.99 10.00
C GLU A 29 -12.63 -4.28 9.26
N SER A 30 -13.66 -5.05 8.85
CA SER A 30 -13.47 -6.27 8.08
C SER A 30 -12.85 -5.97 6.71
N ILE A 31 -13.29 -4.90 6.05
CA ILE A 31 -12.75 -4.48 4.75
C ILE A 31 -11.32 -3.96 4.91
N ILE A 32 -11.07 -3.10 5.90
CA ILE A 32 -9.75 -2.55 6.22
C ILE A 32 -8.75 -3.67 6.45
N LYS A 33 -9.11 -4.70 7.23
CA LYS A 33 -8.25 -5.85 7.52
C LYS A 33 -7.84 -6.63 6.26
N GLN A 34 -8.72 -6.72 5.26
CA GLN A 34 -8.41 -7.42 4.01
C GLN A 34 -7.58 -6.56 3.05
N LEU A 35 -7.79 -5.24 3.03
CA LEU A 35 -7.11 -4.34 2.09
C LEU A 35 -5.72 -3.89 2.56
N ARG A 36 -5.55 -3.67 3.86
CA ARG A 36 -4.28 -3.23 4.47
C ARG A 36 -3.19 -4.27 4.26
N GLY A 37 -2.00 -3.82 3.88
CA GLY A 37 -0.83 -4.69 3.77
C GLY A 37 -0.71 -5.46 2.44
N ILE A 38 -1.68 -5.33 1.52
CA ILE A 38 -1.51 -5.85 0.15
C ILE A 38 -0.36 -5.08 -0.51
N ARG A 39 0.58 -5.80 -1.13
CA ARG A 39 1.79 -5.22 -1.72
C ARG A 39 1.78 -5.34 -3.24
N CYS A 40 2.12 -4.23 -3.90
CA CYS A 40 2.51 -4.22 -5.31
C CYS A 40 4.04 -4.29 -5.42
N PRO A 41 4.60 -4.70 -6.59
CA PRO A 41 6.06 -4.72 -6.81
C PRO A 41 6.74 -3.36 -6.64
N ARG A 42 5.97 -2.28 -6.83
CA ARG A 42 6.41 -0.89 -6.73
C ARG A 42 5.55 -0.14 -5.70
N PRO A 43 5.93 -0.15 -4.40
CA PRO A 43 5.28 0.67 -3.40
C PRO A 43 5.60 2.15 -3.63
N TYR A 44 4.65 3.03 -3.30
CA TYR A 44 4.77 4.46 -3.49
C TYR A 44 4.94 5.18 -2.14
N TRP A 45 5.89 6.09 -2.03
CA TRP A 45 6.16 6.83 -0.78
C TRP A 45 5.56 8.22 -0.81
N ARG A 46 4.81 8.60 0.24
CA ARG A 46 4.22 9.93 0.36
C ARG A 46 4.20 10.38 1.81
N ASN A 47 4.67 11.60 2.08
CA ASN A 47 4.67 12.22 3.41
C ASN A 47 5.30 11.34 4.52
N GLY A 48 6.38 10.61 4.20
CA GLY A 48 7.06 9.73 5.16
C GLY A 48 6.37 8.37 5.40
N HIS A 49 5.27 8.07 4.71
CA HIS A 49 4.56 6.79 4.79
C HIS A 49 4.66 6.01 3.47
N ALA A 50 4.75 4.67 3.57
CA ALA A 50 4.78 3.78 2.42
C ALA A 50 3.36 3.33 2.05
N ILE A 51 2.86 3.73 0.89
CA ILE A 51 1.66 3.14 0.29
C ILE A 51 2.09 1.88 -0.45
N LEU A 52 1.66 0.71 0.06
CA LEU A 52 2.16 -0.57 -0.43
C LEU A 52 1.53 -0.99 -1.77
N SER A 53 0.30 -0.55 -2.04
CA SER A 53 -0.46 -0.84 -3.25
C SER A 53 -1.72 0.04 -3.33
N CYS A 54 -2.46 -0.01 -4.45
CA CYS A 54 -3.77 0.65 -4.58
C CYS A 54 -4.81 0.13 -3.54
N PRO A 55 -4.98 -1.19 -3.32
CA PRO A 55 -5.80 -1.70 -2.23
C PRO A 55 -5.39 -1.17 -0.85
N ASP A 56 -4.07 -1.16 -0.54
CA ASP A 56 -3.57 -0.66 0.75
C ASP A 56 -3.87 0.84 0.92
N ALA A 57 -3.79 1.63 -0.16
CA ALA A 57 -4.18 3.03 -0.16
C ALA A 57 -5.66 3.22 0.22
N ILE A 58 -6.55 2.39 -0.33
CA ILE A 58 -7.98 2.41 0.00
C ILE A 58 -8.18 2.01 1.47
N GLY A 59 -7.50 0.97 1.94
CA GLY A 59 -7.54 0.57 3.36
C GLY A 59 -7.13 1.69 4.31
N ARG A 60 -6.06 2.44 3.99
CA ARG A 60 -5.61 3.61 4.74
C ARG A 60 -6.63 4.74 4.72
N ALA A 61 -7.25 5.01 3.58
CA ALA A 61 -8.29 6.02 3.45
C ALA A 61 -9.50 5.68 4.33
N LEU A 62 -9.91 4.42 4.38
CA LEU A 62 -10.99 3.95 5.26
C LEU A 62 -10.65 4.11 6.74
N VAL A 63 -9.43 3.75 7.17
CA VAL A 63 -8.98 3.98 8.56
C VAL A 63 -9.05 5.45 8.94
N ARG A 64 -8.57 6.33 8.05
CA ARG A 64 -8.62 7.78 8.27
C ARG A 64 -10.06 8.26 8.40
N TYR A 65 -10.94 7.80 7.52
CA TYR A 65 -12.36 8.16 7.53
C TYR A 65 -13.06 7.74 8.83
N GLU A 66 -12.84 6.52 9.31
CA GLU A 66 -13.42 6.05 10.58
C GLU A 66 -12.85 6.82 11.79
N SER A 67 -11.55 7.17 11.74
CA SER A 67 -10.91 7.99 12.78
C SER A 67 -11.49 9.40 12.84
N GLU A 68 -11.77 10.03 11.69
CA GLU A 68 -12.43 11.34 11.61
C GLU A 68 -13.89 11.30 12.11
N ARG A 69 -14.54 10.13 12.07
CA ARG A 69 -15.88 9.89 12.65
C ARG A 69 -15.89 9.59 14.15
N GLY A 70 -14.72 9.50 14.79
CA GLY A 70 -14.60 9.14 16.20
C GLY A 70 -14.72 7.64 16.47
N GLN A 71 -14.58 6.79 15.45
CA GLN A 71 -14.49 5.33 15.58
C GLN A 71 -13.09 4.86 15.18
N PRO A 72 -12.07 5.07 16.03
CA PRO A 72 -10.70 4.70 15.70
C PRO A 72 -10.58 3.18 15.49
N VAL A 73 -10.22 2.78 14.28
CA VAL A 73 -10.00 1.37 13.93
C VAL A 73 -8.57 0.99 14.30
N SER A 74 -8.41 -0.04 15.14
CA SER A 74 -7.10 -0.59 15.46
C SER A 74 -6.51 -1.32 14.26
N VAL A 75 -5.64 -0.65 13.50
CA VAL A 75 -4.89 -1.28 12.41
C VAL A 75 -3.54 -1.79 12.92
N PRO A 76 -3.07 -2.95 12.41
CA PRO A 76 -1.70 -3.40 12.66
C PRO A 76 -0.71 -2.30 12.30
N PRO A 77 0.37 -2.13 13.09
CA PRO A 77 1.42 -1.17 12.77
C PRO A 77 1.93 -1.44 11.36
N GLU A 78 2.17 -0.36 10.63
CA GLU A 78 2.76 -0.41 9.29
C GLU A 78 4.00 -1.32 9.34
N PRO A 79 4.27 -2.16 8.34
CA PRO A 79 5.59 -2.78 8.22
C PRO A 79 6.60 -1.65 8.03
N GLY A 80 7.21 -1.20 9.12
CA GLY A 80 8.16 -0.10 9.13
C GLY A 80 9.32 -0.42 8.19
N ARG A 81 9.69 0.55 7.35
CA ARG A 81 10.88 0.63 6.46
C ARG A 81 11.58 -0.68 6.08
N GLN A 82 10.83 -1.75 5.82
CA GLN A 82 11.44 -3.05 5.52
C GLN A 82 12.10 -3.06 4.12
N TYR A 83 11.88 -1.99 3.35
CA TYR A 83 12.50 -1.72 2.05
C TYR A 83 13.86 -1.04 2.13
N GLU A 84 14.39 -0.68 3.32
CA GLU A 84 15.84 -0.40 3.44
C GLU A 84 16.68 -1.68 3.28
N ARG A 85 16.04 -2.85 3.16
CA ARG A 85 16.70 -4.14 3.05
C ARG A 85 16.54 -4.76 1.67
N CYS A 86 17.65 -5.24 1.14
CA CYS A 86 17.78 -5.91 -0.14
C CYS A 86 16.91 -7.17 -0.18
N ALA A 87 16.06 -7.29 -1.20
CA ALA A 87 15.18 -8.44 -1.40
C ALA A 87 15.91 -9.77 -1.66
N ARG A 88 17.23 -9.72 -1.95
CA ARG A 88 18.03 -10.91 -2.27
C ARG A 88 18.81 -11.45 -1.06
N CYS A 89 19.38 -10.56 -0.25
CA CYS A 89 20.25 -10.95 0.88
C CYS A 89 19.88 -10.31 2.22
N GLY A 90 18.87 -9.43 2.26
CA GLY A 90 18.47 -8.71 3.48
C GLY A 90 19.43 -7.61 3.95
N GLY A 91 20.51 -7.35 3.20
CA GLY A 91 21.48 -6.29 3.48
C GLY A 91 20.94 -4.89 3.22
N VAL A 92 21.63 -3.85 3.65
CA VAL A 92 21.17 -2.45 3.49
C VAL A 92 21.20 -2.04 2.00
N LEU A 93 20.17 -1.32 1.57
CA LEU A 93 20.08 -0.68 0.25
C LEU A 93 20.54 0.79 0.35
N GLU A 94 21.43 1.19 -0.55
CA GLU A 94 21.86 2.56 -0.76
C GLU A 94 21.13 3.15 -1.98
N TYR A 95 20.80 4.43 -1.94
CA TYR A 95 20.20 5.13 -3.07
C TYR A 95 21.29 5.92 -3.81
N VAL A 96 21.60 5.53 -5.04
CA VAL A 96 22.66 6.13 -5.86
C VAL A 96 22.10 6.40 -7.25
N GLU A 97 22.13 7.65 -7.68
CA GLU A 97 21.74 8.07 -9.05
C GLU A 97 20.35 7.60 -9.51
N GLY A 98 19.37 7.54 -8.59
CA GLY A 98 18.01 7.07 -8.93
C GLY A 98 17.83 5.54 -8.87
N CYS A 99 18.83 4.82 -8.37
CA CYS A 99 18.80 3.38 -8.20
C CYS A 99 18.98 2.96 -6.75
N GLU A 100 18.22 1.97 -6.31
CA GLU A 100 18.44 1.23 -5.06
C GLU A 100 19.51 0.17 -5.30
N VAL A 101 20.66 0.29 -4.65
CA VAL A 101 21.82 -0.59 -4.83
C VAL A 101 22.17 -1.27 -3.51
N CYS A 102 22.28 -2.60 -3.53
CA CYS A 102 22.82 -3.37 -2.40
C CYS A 102 24.25 -3.77 -2.68
N ARG A 103 25.20 -3.18 -1.94
CA ARG A 103 26.62 -3.56 -2.01
C ARG A 103 26.91 -4.98 -1.51
N GLY A 104 26.01 -5.57 -0.73
CA GLY A 104 26.20 -6.90 -0.14
C GLY A 104 26.00 -8.07 -1.11
N CYS A 105 25.19 -7.93 -2.16
CA CYS A 105 24.92 -9.01 -3.11
C CYS A 105 24.81 -8.56 -4.58
N GLY A 106 25.11 -7.29 -4.85
CA GLY A 106 25.03 -6.70 -6.20
C GLY A 106 23.61 -6.53 -6.74
N TYR A 107 22.59 -6.52 -5.89
CA TYR A 107 21.23 -6.20 -6.33
C TYR A 107 21.14 -4.71 -6.68
N SER A 108 20.57 -4.36 -7.84
CA SER A 108 20.27 -2.99 -8.22
C SER A 108 18.87 -2.87 -8.84
N ARG A 109 18.16 -1.79 -8.52
CA ARG A 109 16.86 -1.46 -9.11
C ARG A 109 16.75 0.05 -9.33
N CYS A 110 16.62 0.48 -10.58
CA CYS A 110 16.44 1.88 -10.97
C CYS A 110 14.96 2.17 -11.28
N GLU A 111 14.50 3.39 -11.02
CA GLU A 111 13.19 3.88 -11.48
C GLU A 111 13.19 4.27 -12.97
#